data_AF-A0A534SCK2-F1
#
_entry.id   AF-A0A534SCK2-F1
#
_cell.length_a   1.000
_cell.length_b   1.000
_cell.length_c   1.000
_cell.angle_alpha   90.00
_cell.angle_beta   90.00
_cell.angle_gamma   90.00
#
_symmetry.space_group_name_H-M   'P 1'
#
loop_
_entity.id
_entity.type
_entity.pdbx_description
1 polymer ?
#
loop_
_entity_poly.entity_id
_entity_poly.type
_entity_poly.pdbx_seq_one_letter_code
_entity_poly.pdbx_strand_id
1 'polypeptide(L)'
;MNLEELSQWSGESAERLLEWRSLGLIGGGRDDLGPEDVERARLIGFLLRRGIRLEAIAKADREQDVLASYVRTAFTPGSGRTYSVEEAVGIVGLDSATVRRLWQPLSFSGQGERLYE
;
A
#
# COMPACT_ATOMS: atom_id res chain seq x y z
N MET A 1 -10.86 6.06 -2.90
CA MET A 1 -10.14 5.22 -3.89
C MET A 1 -11.15 4.26 -4.50
N ASN A 2 -11.02 3.90 -5.77
CA ASN A 2 -11.82 2.86 -6.41
C ASN A 2 -11.01 1.55 -6.57
N LEU A 3 -11.66 0.48 -7.03
CA LEU A 3 -11.02 -0.84 -7.15
C LEU A 3 -9.89 -0.85 -8.20
N GLU A 4 -10.01 -0.08 -9.28
CA GLU A 4 -9.01 0.01 -10.34
C GLU A 4 -7.74 0.71 -9.84
N GLU A 5 -7.89 1.81 -9.09
CA GLU A 5 -6.79 2.48 -8.40
C GLU A 5 -6.12 1.55 -7.39
N LEU A 6 -6.91 0.80 -6.61
CA LEU A 6 -6.37 -0.19 -5.67
C LEU A 6 -5.59 -1.30 -6.37
N SER A 7 -6.11 -1.82 -7.49
CA SER A 7 -5.45 -2.80 -8.36
C SER A 7 -4.10 -2.26 -8.84
N GLN A 8 -4.10 -1.07 -9.43
CA GLN A 8 -2.89 -0.42 -9.92
C GLN A 8 -1.86 -0.19 -8.81
N TRP A 9 -2.29 0.23 -7.62
CA TRP A 9 -1.37 0.62 -6.55
C TRP A 9 -0.87 -0.57 -5.73
N SER A 10 -1.69 -1.61 -5.58
CA SER A 10 -1.29 -2.85 -4.90
C SER A 10 -0.50 -3.80 -5.80
N GLY A 11 -0.71 -3.72 -7.13
CA GLY A 11 -0.18 -4.67 -8.10
C GLY A 11 -0.95 -6.01 -8.14
N GLU A 12 -2.09 -6.09 -7.47
CA GLU A 12 -2.96 -7.27 -7.45
C GLU A 12 -4.12 -7.10 -8.44
N SER A 13 -4.61 -8.19 -9.02
CA SER A 13 -5.70 -8.11 -10.01
C SER A 13 -7.03 -7.72 -9.37
N ALA A 14 -7.90 -7.04 -10.13
CA ALA A 14 -9.20 -6.61 -9.66
C ALA A 14 -10.08 -7.78 -9.19
N GLU A 15 -9.98 -8.94 -9.85
CA GLU A 15 -10.71 -10.16 -9.48
C GLU A 15 -10.29 -10.66 -8.09
N ARG A 16 -8.99 -10.67 -7.80
CA ARG A 16 -8.47 -11.05 -6.48
C ARG A 16 -8.90 -10.06 -5.41
N LEU A 17 -8.84 -8.77 -5.71
CA LEU A 17 -9.28 -7.73 -4.79
C LEU A 17 -10.79 -7.83 -4.47
N LEU A 18 -11.63 -8.17 -5.45
CA LEU A 18 -13.06 -8.44 -5.23
C LEU A 18 -13.27 -9.65 -4.32
N GLU A 19 -12.53 -10.74 -4.57
CA GLU A 19 -12.57 -11.93 -3.72
C GLU A 19 -12.20 -11.57 -2.27
N TRP A 20 -11.10 -10.84 -2.07
CA TRP A 20 -10.63 -10.48 -0.72
C TRP A 20 -11.59 -9.51 -0.04
N ARG A 21 -12.23 -8.60 -0.80
CA ARG A 21 -13.30 -7.73 -0.30
C ARG A 21 -14.52 -8.54 0.14
N SER A 22 -14.90 -9.58 -0.60
CA SER A 22 -16.02 -10.47 -0.22
C SER A 22 -15.78 -11.22 1.09
N LEU A 23 -14.50 -11.42 1.44
CA LEU A 23 -14.06 -12.02 2.71
C LEU A 23 -13.86 -10.99 3.83
N GLY A 24 -14.09 -9.70 3.57
CA GLY A 24 -13.91 -8.61 4.54
C GLY A 24 -12.45 -8.21 4.79
N LEU A 25 -11.49 -8.73 4.02
CA LEU A 25 -10.07 -8.46 4.20
C LEU A 25 -9.67 -7.07 3.69
N ILE A 26 -10.41 -6.55 2.70
CA ILE A 26 -10.26 -5.22 2.10
C ILE A 26 -11.50 -4.37 2.40
N GLY A 27 -11.29 -3.07 2.66
CA GLY A 27 -12.33 -2.09 2.99
C GLY A 27 -12.62 -1.99 4.49
N GLY A 28 -12.00 -2.84 5.32
CA GLY A 28 -12.13 -2.78 6.78
C GLY A 28 -13.58 -2.84 7.29
N GLY A 29 -14.48 -3.51 6.56
CA GLY A 29 -15.91 -3.56 6.87
C GLY A 29 -16.69 -2.27 6.55
N ARG A 30 -16.05 -1.29 5.92
CA ARG A 30 -16.68 -0.08 5.38
C ARG A 30 -16.91 -0.23 3.87
N ASP A 31 -17.81 0.58 3.33
CA ASP A 31 -18.11 0.59 1.88
C ASP A 31 -17.02 1.29 1.05
N ASP A 32 -16.17 2.11 1.69
CA ASP A 32 -15.15 2.93 1.05
C ASP A 32 -13.75 2.31 1.14
N LEU A 33 -13.04 2.32 -0.01
CA LEU A 33 -11.63 1.92 -0.09
C LEU A 33 -10.73 3.10 0.23
N GLY A 34 -9.71 2.85 1.06
CA GLY A 34 -8.72 3.83 1.50
C GLY A 34 -7.27 3.43 1.16
N PRO A 35 -6.30 4.33 1.37
CA PRO A 35 -4.88 4.04 1.15
C PRO A 35 -4.37 2.84 1.97
N GLU A 36 -4.94 2.60 3.15
CA GLU A 36 -4.67 1.45 4.02
C GLU A 36 -4.93 0.11 3.31
N ASP A 37 -5.91 0.07 2.41
CA ASP A 37 -6.27 -1.13 1.67
C ASP A 37 -5.20 -1.55 0.67
N VAL A 38 -4.37 -0.60 0.20
CA VAL A 38 -3.22 -0.90 -0.67
C VAL A 38 -2.22 -1.76 0.10
N GLU A 39 -1.89 -1.39 1.33
CA GLU A 39 -0.96 -2.15 2.17
C GLU A 39 -1.54 -3.48 2.61
N ARG A 40 -2.85 -3.53 2.94
CA ARG A 40 -3.53 -4.80 3.18
C ARG A 40 -3.42 -5.73 1.97
N ALA A 41 -3.72 -5.23 0.78
CA ALA A 41 -3.64 -6.01 -0.45
C ALA A 41 -2.21 -6.51 -0.71
N ARG A 42 -1.20 -5.66 -0.53
CA ARG A 42 0.22 -6.04 -0.67
C ARG A 42 0.61 -7.14 0.33
N LEU A 43 0.18 -7.02 1.60
CA LEU A 43 0.45 -8.03 2.61
C LEU A 43 -0.24 -9.36 2.28
N ILE A 44 -1.54 -9.32 1.93
CA ILE A 44 -2.28 -10.53 1.54
C ILE A 44 -1.60 -11.21 0.36
N GLY A 45 -1.30 -10.46 -0.71
CA GLY A 45 -0.57 -10.97 -1.87
C GLY A 45 0.78 -11.57 -1.49
N PHE A 46 1.54 -10.94 -0.60
CA PHE A 46 2.81 -11.47 -0.10
C PHE A 46 2.63 -12.80 0.64
N LEU A 47 1.67 -12.90 1.56
CA LEU A 47 1.39 -14.12 2.32
C LEU A 47 0.94 -15.27 1.41
N LEU A 48 0.10 -14.97 0.41
CA LEU A 48 -0.32 -15.94 -0.61
C LEU A 48 0.87 -16.47 -1.42
N ARG A 49 1.80 -15.60 -1.85
CA ARG A 49 3.05 -16.00 -2.53
C ARG A 49 3.96 -16.88 -1.65
N ARG A 50 3.82 -16.81 -0.33
CA ARG A 50 4.51 -17.68 0.64
C ARG A 50 3.77 -18.98 0.94
N GLY A 51 2.65 -19.25 0.27
CA GLY A 51 1.87 -20.48 0.42
C GLY A 51 0.88 -20.48 1.57
N ILE A 52 0.65 -19.34 2.22
CA ILE A 52 -0.40 -19.22 3.23
C ILE A 52 -1.74 -19.12 2.50
N ARG A 53 -2.70 -19.96 2.85
CA ARG A 53 -4.01 -19.98 2.19
C ARG A 53 -4.85 -18.77 2.57
N LEU A 54 -5.66 -18.28 1.63
CA LEU A 54 -6.51 -17.10 1.81
C LEU A 54 -7.48 -17.27 3.00
N GLU A 55 -8.04 -18.45 3.19
CA GLU A 55 -8.97 -18.74 4.28
C GLU A 55 -8.26 -18.71 5.64
N ALA A 56 -6.99 -19.11 5.69
CA ALA A 56 -6.18 -19.03 6.90
C ALA A 56 -5.87 -17.57 7.26
N ILE A 57 -5.60 -16.73 6.26
CA ILE A 57 -5.43 -15.27 6.44
C ILE A 57 -6.74 -14.68 6.97
N ALA A 58 -7.87 -14.98 6.34
CA ALA A 58 -9.18 -14.48 6.74
C ALA A 58 -9.57 -14.91 8.16
N LYS A 59 -9.26 -16.16 8.53
CA LYS A 59 -9.47 -16.65 9.90
C LYS A 59 -8.60 -15.88 10.90
N ALA A 60 -7.30 -15.76 10.63
CA ALA A 60 -6.37 -15.06 11.52
C ALA A 60 -6.75 -13.58 11.68
N ASP A 61 -7.15 -12.91 10.60
CA ASP A 61 -7.58 -11.52 10.65
C ASP A 61 -8.85 -11.33 11.48
N ARG A 62 -9.84 -12.23 11.32
CA ARG A 62 -11.05 -12.20 12.14
C ARG A 62 -10.78 -12.45 13.63
N GLU A 63 -9.84 -13.34 13.95
CA GLU A 63 -9.54 -13.74 15.33
C GLU A 63 -8.59 -12.77 16.04
N GLN A 64 -7.68 -12.12 15.31
CA GLN A 64 -6.54 -11.39 15.88
C GLN A 64 -6.29 -10.01 15.27
N ASP A 65 -7.12 -9.55 14.33
CA ASP A 65 -6.98 -8.25 13.65
C ASP A 65 -5.58 -8.06 13.01
N VAL A 66 -5.01 -9.14 12.45
CA VAL A 66 -3.60 -9.17 12.02
C VAL A 66 -3.30 -8.15 10.92
N LEU A 67 -4.22 -7.94 9.98
CA LEU A 67 -4.01 -7.01 8.87
C LEU A 67 -4.07 -5.57 9.35
N ALA A 68 -5.07 -5.21 10.16
CA ALA A 68 -5.16 -3.84 10.66
C ALA A 68 -4.04 -3.53 11.67
N SER A 69 -3.63 -4.52 12.49
CA SER A 69 -2.47 -4.41 13.38
C SER A 69 -1.17 -4.18 12.60
N TYR A 70 -0.98 -4.90 11.48
CA TYR A 70 0.15 -4.68 10.59
C TYR A 70 0.11 -3.27 9.99
N VAL A 71 -1.02 -2.85 9.43
CA VAL A 71 -1.16 -1.51 8.83
C VAL A 71 -0.85 -0.42 9.87
N ARG A 72 -1.40 -0.51 11.09
CA ARG A 72 -1.11 0.47 12.15
C ARG A 72 0.38 0.56 12.54
N THR A 73 1.11 -0.54 12.42
CA THR A 73 2.50 -0.65 12.89
C THR A 73 3.52 -0.35 11.79
N ALA A 74 3.28 -0.88 10.59
CA ALA A 74 4.19 -0.81 9.46
C ALA A 74 3.92 0.40 8.55
N PHE A 75 2.74 1.02 8.66
CA PHE A 75 2.35 2.15 7.86
C PHE A 75 2.24 3.41 8.71
N THR A 76 3.06 4.42 8.42
CA THR A 76 2.86 5.75 9.00
C THR A 76 1.62 6.37 8.35
N PRO A 77 0.63 6.89 9.12
CA PRO A 77 -0.53 7.54 8.55
C PRO A 77 -0.11 8.63 7.55
N GLY A 78 -0.65 8.59 6.32
CA GLY A 78 -0.30 9.54 5.26
C GLY A 78 0.83 9.10 4.33
N SER A 79 1.38 7.90 4.48
CA SER A 79 2.32 7.28 3.52
C SER A 79 1.58 6.88 2.23
N GLY A 80 1.09 7.85 1.47
CA GLY A 80 0.40 7.60 0.19
C GLY A 80 1.32 7.00 -0.87
N ARG A 81 0.91 7.14 -2.14
CA ARG A 81 1.76 6.76 -3.29
C ARG A 81 3.16 7.36 -3.14
N THR A 82 4.18 6.53 -3.32
CA THR A 82 5.55 7.00 -3.54
C THR A 82 5.65 7.49 -4.98
N TYR A 83 6.21 8.69 -5.14
CA TYR A 83 6.40 9.32 -6.43
C TYR A 83 7.90 9.40 -6.72
N SER A 84 8.28 9.31 -7.98
CA SER A 84 9.63 9.73 -8.38
C SER A 84 9.81 11.22 -8.10
N VAL A 85 11.06 11.68 -8.04
CA VAL A 85 11.35 13.11 -7.87
C VAL A 85 10.76 13.92 -9.02
N GLU A 86 10.78 13.38 -10.24
CA GLU A 86 10.23 13.99 -11.44
C GLU A 86 8.70 14.10 -11.37
N GLU A 87 8.02 13.07 -10.89
CA GLU A 87 6.58 13.12 -10.64
C GLU A 87 6.25 14.14 -9.54
N ALA A 88 7.04 14.17 -8.47
CA ALA A 88 6.85 15.11 -7.36
C ALA A 88 6.99 16.58 -7.81
N VAL A 89 7.94 16.90 -8.69
CA VAL A 89 8.07 18.23 -9.31
C VAL A 89 6.76 18.67 -9.99
N GLY A 90 6.18 17.77 -10.78
CA GLY A 90 4.90 18.04 -11.46
C GLY A 90 3.72 18.21 -10.50
N ILE A 91 3.70 17.45 -9.40
CA ILE A 91 2.61 17.45 -8.41
C ILE A 91 2.66 18.69 -7.51
N VAL A 92 3.85 19.05 -7.02
CA VAL A 92 4.03 20.09 -6.01
C VAL A 92 4.13 21.49 -6.66
N GLY A 93 4.36 21.56 -7.97
CA GLY A 93 4.47 22.82 -8.72
C GLY A 93 5.77 23.59 -8.43
N LEU A 94 6.78 22.90 -7.90
CA LEU A 94 8.11 23.43 -7.61
C LEU A 94 9.11 22.91 -8.62
N ASP A 95 10.15 23.67 -8.94
CA ASP A 95 11.22 23.21 -9.81
C ASP A 95 12.06 22.09 -9.16
N SER A 96 12.72 21.29 -10.02
CA SER A 96 13.51 20.13 -9.59
C SER A 96 14.64 20.47 -8.61
N ALA A 97 15.28 21.64 -8.75
CA ALA A 97 16.37 22.02 -7.85
C ALA A 97 15.83 22.34 -6.45
N THR A 98 14.68 23.00 -6.36
CA THR A 98 13.99 23.29 -5.10
C THR A 98 13.51 22.00 -4.40
N VAL A 99 12.88 21.09 -5.14
CA VAL A 99 12.44 19.78 -4.60
C VAL A 99 13.64 18.98 -4.07
N ARG A 100 14.74 18.88 -4.84
CA ARG A 100 15.94 18.15 -4.42
C ARG A 100 16.62 18.77 -3.21
N ARG A 101 16.69 20.10 -3.14
CA ARG A 101 17.26 20.82 -1.99
C ARG A 101 16.45 20.62 -0.72
N LEU A 102 15.12 20.57 -0.83
CA LEU A 102 14.24 20.29 0.30
C LEU A 102 14.34 18.83 0.74
N TRP A 103 14.47 17.91 -0.21
CA TRP A 103 14.50 16.46 0.03
C TRP A 103 15.82 15.97 0.64
N GLN A 104 16.97 16.50 0.22
CA GLN A 104 18.29 16.03 0.67
C GLN A 104 18.49 16.01 2.19
N PRO A 105 18.09 17.04 2.97
CA PRO A 105 18.23 17.03 4.42
C PRO A 105 17.15 16.20 5.13
N LEU A 106 15.99 16.00 4.50
CA LEU A 106 14.84 15.27 5.06
C LEU A 106 14.92 13.77 4.80
N SER A 107 15.67 13.39 3.76
CA SER A 107 15.99 12.01 3.44
C SER A 107 16.98 11.49 4.48
N PHE A 108 16.47 10.81 5.51
CA PHE A 108 17.30 9.90 6.28
C PHE A 108 17.94 8.93 5.29
N SER A 109 19.26 9.01 5.13
CA SER A 109 20.04 8.20 4.19
C SER A 109 19.69 6.72 4.33
N GLY A 110 19.06 6.13 3.31
CA GLY A 110 19.01 4.67 3.16
C GLY A 110 17.66 3.98 2.95
N GLN A 111 16.62 4.62 2.42
CA GLN A 111 15.40 3.92 1.99
C GLN A 111 14.92 4.48 0.64
N GLY A 112 15.29 3.83 -0.48
CA GLY A 112 14.64 4.17 -1.76
C GLY A 112 15.34 3.81 -3.08
N GLU A 113 16.64 3.48 -3.11
CA GLU A 113 17.22 2.90 -4.32
C GLU A 113 16.90 1.40 -4.39
N ARG A 114 15.66 1.07 -4.74
CA ARG A 114 15.37 -0.18 -5.45
C ARG A 114 15.32 0.14 -6.93
N LEU A 115 16.52 0.16 -7.52
CA LEU A 115 16.72 0.01 -8.95
C LEU A 115 16.18 -1.39 -9.31
N TYR A 116 15.12 -1.43 -10.11
CA TYR A 116 14.77 -2.65 -10.84
C TYR A 116 15.76 -2.75 -12.02
N GLU A 117 16.57 -3.81 -12.03
CA GLU A 117 17.21 -4.35 -13.25
C GLU A 117 16.18 -5.12 -14.09
#